data_AF-A0A7Y7DBN3-F1
#
_entry.id   AF-A0A7Y7DBN3-F1
#
_cell.length_a   1.000
_cell.length_b   1.000
_cell.length_c   1.000
_cell.angle_alpha   90.00
_cell.angle_beta   90.00
_cell.angle_gamma   90.00
#
_symmetry.space_group_name_H-M   'P 1'
#
loop_
_entity.id
_entity.type
_entity.pdbx_description
1 polymer ?
#
loop_
_entity_poly.entity_id
_entity_poly.type
_entity_poly.pdbx_seq_one_letter_code
_entity_poly.pdbx_strand_id
1 'polypeptide(L)'
;MAYGFAAPNGYDTLIDALRAALTAAREGDQAREEEMTEDIRDASYEMMPRQAGYLVRSACGAIDAAMRGFDRENSLAIAEHAIENVQDMLWRSQSTASAA
;
A
#
# COMPACT_ATOMS: atom_id res chain seq x y z
N MET A 1 3.46 9.94 -10.62
CA MET A 1 3.61 9.03 -11.81
C MET A 1 2.34 8.19 -11.82
N ALA A 2 1.45 8.26 -12.83
CA ALA A 2 0.13 7.64 -12.70
C ALA A 2 0.21 6.10 -12.63
N TYR A 3 -0.07 5.51 -11.46
CA TYR A 3 -0.03 4.07 -11.27
C TYR A 3 -1.34 3.42 -11.72
N GLY A 4 -1.29 2.62 -12.80
CA GLY A 4 -2.40 1.77 -13.21
C GLY A 4 -2.22 0.34 -12.69
N PHE A 5 -2.83 -0.01 -11.57
CA PHE A 5 -2.66 -1.34 -10.93
C PHE A 5 -3.62 -2.43 -11.45
N ALA A 6 -4.34 -2.20 -12.55
CA ALA A 6 -5.43 -3.06 -13.04
C ALA A 6 -4.99 -4.34 -13.79
N ALA A 7 -3.69 -4.56 -14.02
CA ALA A 7 -3.14 -5.73 -14.72
C ALA A 7 -2.57 -6.76 -13.72
N PRO A 8 -2.33 -8.03 -14.10
CA PRO A 8 -1.71 -9.04 -13.21
C PRO A 8 -0.33 -8.62 -12.66
N ASN A 9 0.45 -7.84 -13.41
CA ASN A 9 1.71 -7.25 -12.95
C ASN A 9 1.51 -5.99 -12.07
N GLY A 10 0.28 -5.49 -11.99
CA GLY A 10 -0.12 -4.29 -11.25
C GLY A 10 -0.16 -4.52 -9.75
N TYR A 11 -0.43 -5.75 -9.28
CA TYR A 11 -0.43 -6.06 -7.85
C TYR A 11 0.99 -6.08 -7.26
N ASP A 12 1.96 -6.67 -7.96
CA ASP A 12 3.36 -6.62 -7.53
C ASP A 12 3.88 -5.17 -7.53
N THR A 13 3.54 -4.41 -8.58
CA THR A 13 3.89 -2.98 -8.67
C THR A 13 3.28 -2.16 -7.52
N LEU A 14 2.05 -2.47 -7.11
CA LEU A 14 1.39 -1.84 -5.96
C LEU A 14 2.10 -2.16 -4.63
N ILE A 15 2.45 -3.42 -4.41
CA ILE A 15 3.18 -3.83 -3.19
C ILE A 15 4.55 -3.16 -3.15
N ASP A 16 5.26 -3.10 -4.28
CA ASP A 16 6.55 -2.42 -4.37
C ASP A 16 6.41 -0.91 -4.14
N ALA A 17 5.35 -0.28 -4.65
CA ALA A 17 5.06 1.13 -4.40
C ALA A 17 4.79 1.41 -2.90
N LEU A 18 3.98 0.57 -2.25
CA LEU A 18 3.72 0.65 -0.80
C LEU A 18 5.02 0.47 0.02
N ARG A 19 5.89 -0.48 -0.38
CA ARG A 19 7.20 -0.69 0.27
C ARG A 19 8.16 0.48 0.04
N ALA A 20 8.11 1.11 -1.13
CA ALA A 20 8.88 2.31 -1.42
C ALA A 20 8.42 3.49 -0.55
N ALA A 21 7.11 3.68 -0.39
CA ALA A 21 6.54 4.69 0.50
C ALA A 21 6.94 4.43 1.97
N LEU A 22 6.88 3.17 2.43
CA LEU A 22 7.37 2.80 3.77
C LEU A 22 8.87 3.04 3.93
N THR A 23 9.67 2.82 2.88
CA THR A 23 11.10 3.13 2.89
C THR A 23 11.34 4.63 3.03
N ALA A 24 10.63 5.46 2.27
CA ALA A 24 10.70 6.92 2.41
C ALA A 24 10.29 7.34 3.83
N ALA A 25 9.25 6.72 4.39
CA ALA A 25 8.84 6.95 5.77
C ALA A 25 9.96 6.57 6.76
N ARG A 26 10.63 5.43 6.59
CA ARG A 26 11.78 5.00 7.42
C ARG A 26 12.93 6.00 7.35
N GLU A 27 13.24 6.49 6.15
CA GLU A 27 14.27 7.50 5.89
C GLU A 27 13.91 8.89 6.45
N GLY A 28 12.63 9.12 6.77
CA GLY A 28 12.15 10.42 7.26
C GLY A 28 11.90 11.44 6.15
N ASP A 29 11.84 10.98 4.91
CA ASP A 29 11.56 11.82 3.74
C ASP A 29 10.05 12.03 3.59
N GLN A 30 9.53 13.02 4.32
CA GLN A 30 8.09 13.30 4.39
C GLN A 30 7.49 13.71 3.05
N ALA A 31 8.18 14.55 2.28
CA ALA A 31 7.66 15.03 1.00
C ALA A 31 7.49 13.87 0.01
N ARG A 32 8.49 12.98 -0.04
CA ARG A 32 8.45 11.79 -0.90
C ARG A 32 7.43 10.77 -0.44
N GLU A 33 7.30 10.55 0.87
CA GLU A 33 6.28 9.66 1.42
C GLU A 33 4.86 10.15 1.06
N GLU A 34 4.58 11.43 1.28
CA GLU A 34 3.28 12.05 0.99
C GLU A 34 2.92 12.00 -0.50
N GLU A 35 3.87 12.30 -1.40
CA GLU A 35 3.68 12.17 -2.84
C GLU A 35 3.33 10.72 -3.23
N MET A 36 4.08 9.74 -2.70
CA MET A 36 3.84 8.33 -3.01
C MET A 36 2.49 7.84 -2.47
N THR A 37 2.14 8.18 -1.23
CA THR A 37 0.87 7.73 -0.63
C THR A 37 -0.35 8.39 -1.25
N GLU A 38 -0.25 9.63 -1.75
CA GLU A 38 -1.29 10.28 -2.56
C GLU A 38 -1.50 9.54 -3.89
N ASP A 39 -0.42 9.33 -4.67
CA ASP A 39 -0.46 8.62 -5.95
C ASP A 39 -1.07 7.20 -5.80
N ILE A 40 -0.71 6.49 -4.73
CA ILE A 40 -1.25 5.14 -4.43
C ILE A 40 -2.73 5.20 -4.04
N ARG A 41 -3.15 6.19 -3.25
CA ARG A 41 -4.55 6.37 -2.84
C ARG A 41 -5.45 6.64 -4.04
N ASP A 42 -5.01 7.48 -4.97
CA ASP A 42 -5.77 7.80 -6.18
C ASP A 42 -6.02 6.54 -7.01
N ALA A 43 -4.97 5.76 -7.25
CA ALA A 43 -5.08 4.48 -7.96
C ALA A 43 -5.96 3.45 -7.21
N SER A 44 -6.02 3.51 -5.88
CA SER A 44 -6.82 2.58 -5.07
C SER A 44 -8.34 2.71 -5.25
N TYR A 45 -8.83 3.84 -5.77
CA TYR A 45 -10.26 4.07 -5.99
C TYR A 45 -10.81 3.26 -7.17
N GLU A 46 -9.95 2.94 -8.14
CA GLU A 46 -10.30 2.17 -9.33
C GLU A 46 -10.11 0.65 -9.13
N MET A 47 -9.54 0.23 -7.99
CA MET A 47 -9.25 -1.17 -7.71
C MET A 47 -10.51 -2.01 -7.51
N MET A 48 -10.49 -3.20 -8.12
CA MET A 48 -11.47 -4.25 -7.90
C MET A 48 -10.77 -5.54 -7.44
N PRO A 49 -11.25 -6.21 -6.38
CA PRO A 49 -12.44 -5.88 -5.59
C PRO A 49 -12.25 -4.63 -4.70
N ARG A 50 -13.35 -3.92 -4.40
CA ARG A 50 -13.31 -2.68 -3.57
C ARG A 50 -12.62 -2.88 -2.22
N GLN A 51 -12.70 -4.08 -1.64
CA GLN A 51 -12.01 -4.44 -0.40
C GLN A 51 -10.48 -4.30 -0.52
N ALA A 52 -9.90 -4.65 -1.67
CA ALA A 52 -8.48 -4.44 -1.91
C ALA A 52 -8.12 -2.95 -1.86
N GLY A 53 -8.91 -2.09 -2.50
CA GLY A 53 -8.74 -0.65 -2.43
C GLY A 53 -8.84 -0.09 -1.00
N TYR A 54 -9.73 -0.62 -0.16
CA TYR A 54 -9.79 -0.21 1.25
C TYR A 54 -8.54 -0.59 2.05
N LEU A 55 -8.01 -1.81 1.85
CA LEU A 55 -6.78 -2.24 2.52
C LEU A 55 -5.58 -1.39 2.08
N VAL A 56 -5.49 -1.05 0.80
CA VAL A 56 -4.45 -0.15 0.28
C VAL A 56 -4.51 1.23 0.95
N ARG A 57 -5.70 1.83 1.06
CA ARG A 57 -5.86 3.12 1.76
C ARG A 57 -5.53 3.01 3.25
N SER A 58 -5.86 1.88 3.88
CA SER A 58 -5.47 1.61 5.27
C SER A 58 -3.96 1.50 5.43
N ALA A 59 -3.26 0.85 4.50
CA ALA A 59 -1.80 0.76 4.51
C ALA A 59 -1.17 2.13 4.33
N CYS A 60 -1.67 2.96 3.40
CA CYS A 60 -1.23 4.34 3.25
C CYS A 60 -1.43 5.11 4.56
N GLY A 61 -2.61 5.04 5.20
CA GLY A 61 -2.85 5.73 6.46
C GLY A 61 -1.91 5.28 7.60
N ALA A 62 -1.47 4.03 7.61
CA ALA A 62 -0.48 3.54 8.57
C ALA A 62 0.93 4.10 8.28
N ILE A 63 1.31 4.27 7.01
CA ILE A 63 2.58 4.88 6.59
C ILE A 63 2.60 6.37 7.01
N ASP A 64 1.56 7.14 6.68
CA ASP A 64 1.42 8.54 7.12
C ASP A 64 1.51 8.66 8.65
N ALA A 65 0.89 7.74 9.38
CA ALA A 65 0.91 7.72 10.84
C ALA A 65 2.31 7.45 11.39
N ALA A 66 3.10 6.59 10.73
CA ALA A 66 4.48 6.32 11.12
C ALA A 66 5.40 7.55 10.98
N MET A 67 5.06 8.48 10.08
CA MET A 67 5.76 9.75 9.95
C MET A 67 5.43 10.75 11.07
N ARG A 68 4.24 10.65 11.67
CA ARG A 68 3.71 11.64 12.63
C ARG A 68 3.69 11.13 14.08
N GLY A 69 3.86 9.83 14.28
CA GLY A 69 3.71 9.15 15.56
C GLY A 69 4.86 9.41 16.54
N PHE A 70 4.51 9.44 17.83
CA PHE A 70 5.49 9.51 18.93
C PHE A 70 6.31 8.21 19.06
N ASP A 71 5.68 7.07 18.78
CA ASP A 71 6.32 5.75 18.74
C ASP A 71 6.51 5.30 17.29
N ARG A 72 7.59 5.79 16.70
CA ARG A 72 7.91 5.58 15.28
C ARG A 72 8.17 4.11 14.97
N GLU A 73 8.84 3.39 15.85
CA GLU A 73 9.23 1.99 15.62
C GLU A 73 7.99 1.08 15.58
N ASN A 74 7.08 1.23 16.55
CA ASN A 74 5.81 0.51 16.55
C ASN A 74 4.93 0.90 15.35
N SER A 75 4.91 2.19 14.99
CA SER A 75 4.09 2.65 13.86
C SER A 75 4.59 2.12 12.51
N LEU A 76 5.92 2.00 12.34
CA LEU A 76 6.53 1.36 11.17
C LEU A 76 6.20 -0.14 11.08
N ALA A 77 6.19 -0.85 12.22
CA ALA A 77 5.79 -2.26 12.26
C ALA A 77 4.30 -2.45 11.90
N ILE A 78 3.43 -1.55 12.36
CA ILE A 78 2.00 -1.56 11.98
C ILE A 78 1.85 -1.31 10.48
N ALA A 79 2.59 -0.36 9.91
CA ALA A 79 2.56 -0.07 8.48
C ALA A 79 3.04 -1.27 7.65
N GLU A 80 4.10 -1.95 8.08
CA GLU A 80 4.60 -3.17 7.45
C GLU A 80 3.55 -4.29 7.45
N HIS A 81 2.91 -4.56 8.59
CA HIS A 81 1.81 -5.52 8.68
C HIS A 81 0.60 -5.14 7.82
N ALA A 82 0.31 -3.85 7.66
CA ALA A 82 -0.76 -3.41 6.78
C ALA A 82 -0.45 -3.74 5.30
N ILE A 83 0.81 -3.61 4.88
CA ILE A 83 1.25 -3.98 3.52
C ILE A 83 1.18 -5.50 3.32
N GLU A 84 1.58 -6.29 4.31
CA GLU A 84 1.46 -7.76 4.27
C GLU A 84 0.00 -8.20 4.10
N ASN A 85 -0.94 -7.56 4.80
CA ASN A 85 -2.37 -7.84 4.66
C ASN A 85 -2.90 -7.51 3.27
N VAL A 86 -2.41 -6.43 2.63
CA VAL A 86 -2.73 -6.12 1.22
C VAL A 86 -2.21 -7.24 0.32
N GLN A 87 -0.95 -7.65 0.49
CA GLN A 87 -0.33 -8.69 -0.32
C GLN A 87 -1.09 -10.02 -0.22
N ASP A 88 -1.44 -10.44 0.99
CA ASP A 88 -2.20 -11.66 1.26
C ASP A 88 -3.59 -11.63 0.58
N MET A 89 -4.29 -10.50 0.66
CA MET A 89 -5.60 -10.34 0.02
C MET A 89 -5.51 -10.44 -1.50
N LEU A 90 -4.52 -9.77 -2.10
CA LEU A 90 -4.30 -9.79 -3.55
C LEU A 90 -3.93 -11.21 -4.02
N TRP A 91 -3.05 -11.90 -3.28
CA TRP A 91 -2.69 -13.29 -3.56
C TRP A 91 -3.89 -14.24 -3.54
N ARG A 92 -4.74 -14.14 -2.51
CA ARG A 92 -5.96 -14.95 -2.39
C ARG A 92 -6.95 -14.65 -3.53
N SER A 93 -7.07 -13.38 -3.91
CA SER A 93 -7.96 -12.96 -5.01
C SER A 93 -7.51 -13.54 -6.35
N GLN A 94 -6.19 -13.57 -6.63
CA GLN A 94 -5.63 -14.21 -7.82
C GLN A 94 -5.84 -15.72 -7.84
N SER A 95 -5.61 -16.38 -6.71
CA SER A 95 -5.79 -17.84 -6.57
C SER A 95 -7.25 -18.28 -6.81
N THR A 96 -8.20 -17.41 -6.45
CA THR A 96 -9.64 -17.68 -6.62
C THR A 96 -10.08 -17.48 -8.08
N ALA A 97 -9.51 -16.47 -8.77
CA ALA A 97 -9.80 -16.22 -10.19
C ALA A 97 -9.23 -17.32 -11.12
N SER A 98 -8.13 -17.97 -10.75
CA SER A 98 -7.54 -19.07 -11.52
C SER A 98 -8.29 -20.41 -11.42
N ALA A 99 -9.22 -20.54 -10.47
CA ALA A 99 -9.97 -21.77 -10.21
C ALA A 99 -11.42 -21.74 -10.74
N ALA A 100 -11.85 -20.62 -11.33
CA ALA A 100 -13.16 -20.40 -11.94
C ALA A 100 -13.08 -20.50 -13.47
#